data_AF-A0A535M8Q6-F1
#
_entry.id   AF-A0A535M8Q6-F1
#
_cell.length_a   1.000
_cell.length_b   1.000
_cell.length_c   1.000
_cell.angle_alpha   90.00
_cell.angle_beta   90.00
_cell.angle_gamma   90.00
#
_symmetry.space_group_name_H-M   'P 1'
#
loop_
_entity.id
_entity.type
_entity.pdbx_description
1 polymer ?
#
loop_
_entity_poly.entity_id
_entity_poly.type
_entity_poly.pdbx_seq_one_letter_code
_entity_poly.pdbx_strand_id
1 'polypeptide(L)'
;MRRVAAGQVAVEMALVLGVVLAIGLSFGQLAGFGLAAAKVDHAAQVAAFTAASTDATPLSSETPCWAVTGGLQDPGAYRDAEICRTVVANVGNLDLNGLTISVSPEGAADRAHHPVQVTVTYQAPITSPLLRWLLGATYATTAQASSWAN
;
A
#
# COMPACT_ATOMS: atom_id res chain seq x y z
N MET A 1 -44.38 -32.09 -13.36
CA MET A 1 -44.38 -30.67 -12.94
C MET A 1 -43.65 -30.41 -11.61
N ARG A 2 -43.66 -31.32 -10.61
CA ARG A 2 -43.01 -31.11 -9.29
C ARG A 2 -41.47 -30.95 -9.29
N ARG A 3 -40.75 -31.55 -10.25
CA ARG A 3 -39.27 -31.45 -10.34
C ARG A 3 -38.79 -30.08 -10.85
N VAL A 4 -39.60 -29.40 -11.67
CA VAL A 4 -39.25 -28.08 -12.25
C VAL A 4 -39.34 -26.99 -11.18
N ALA A 5 -40.39 -27.04 -10.34
CA ALA A 5 -40.56 -26.11 -9.22
C ALA A 5 -39.44 -26.22 -8.17
N ALA A 6 -38.93 -27.43 -7.89
CA ALA A 6 -37.82 -27.63 -6.96
C ALA A 6 -36.48 -27.08 -7.49
N GLY A 7 -36.23 -27.21 -8.80
CA GLY A 7 -35.04 -26.64 -9.43
C GLY A 7 -35.04 -25.11 -9.45
N GLN A 8 -36.21 -24.50 -9.62
CA GLN A 8 -36.36 -23.05 -9.64
C GLN A 8 -36.14 -22.42 -8.26
N VAL A 9 -36.68 -23.02 -7.20
CA VAL A 9 -36.44 -22.56 -5.81
C VAL A 9 -34.97 -22.76 -5.40
N ALA A 10 -34.32 -23.85 -5.83
CA ALA A 10 -32.90 -24.07 -5.58
C ALA A 10 -32.01 -23.02 -6.27
N VAL A 11 -32.36 -22.60 -7.49
CA VAL A 11 -31.66 -21.54 -8.23
C VAL A 11 -31.86 -20.18 -7.56
N GLU A 12 -33.08 -19.85 -7.11
CA GLU A 12 -33.35 -18.59 -6.40
C GLU A 12 -32.60 -18.51 -5.06
N MET A 13 -32.59 -19.60 -4.28
CA MET A 13 -31.86 -19.64 -3.01
C MET A 13 -30.34 -19.59 -3.21
N ALA A 14 -29.81 -20.25 -4.25
CA ALA A 14 -28.40 -20.14 -4.61
C ALA A 14 -28.02 -18.72 -5.03
N LEU A 15 -28.91 -18.03 -5.74
CA LEU A 15 -28.71 -16.64 -6.14
C LEU A 15 -28.73 -15.70 -4.93
N VAL A 16 -29.67 -15.88 -3.99
CA VAL A 16 -29.71 -15.10 -2.74
C VAL A 16 -28.44 -15.32 -1.91
N LEU A 17 -28.01 -16.58 -1.73
CA LEU A 17 -26.78 -16.89 -1.01
C LEU A 17 -25.54 -16.30 -1.72
N GLY A 18 -25.50 -16.37 -3.05
CA GLY A 18 -24.43 -15.77 -3.85
C GLY A 18 -24.37 -14.24 -3.69
N VAL A 19 -25.52 -13.56 -3.68
CA VAL A 19 -25.59 -12.11 -3.46
C VAL A 19 -25.14 -11.76 -2.04
N VAL A 20 -25.62 -12.47 -1.01
CA VAL A 20 -25.20 -12.24 0.38
C VAL A 20 -23.70 -12.46 0.55
N LEU A 21 -23.15 -13.52 -0.04
CA LEU A 21 -21.71 -13.80 -0.01
C LEU A 21 -20.92 -12.69 -0.72
N ALA A 22 -21.36 -12.25 -1.89
CA ALA A 22 -20.71 -11.17 -2.64
C ALA A 22 -20.70 -9.85 -1.86
N ILE A 23 -21.80 -9.52 -1.16
CA ILE A 23 -21.89 -8.36 -0.30
C ILE A 23 -20.93 -8.50 0.89
N GLY A 24 -20.95 -9.63 1.60
CA GLY A 24 -20.09 -9.89 2.75
C GLY A 24 -18.59 -9.77 2.41
N LEU A 25 -18.16 -10.37 1.29
CA LEU A 25 -16.78 -10.28 0.82
C LEU A 25 -16.38 -8.85 0.45
N SER A 26 -17.31 -8.08 -0.12
CA SER A 26 -17.06 -6.68 -0.48
C SER A 26 -16.86 -5.80 0.75
N PHE A 27 -17.66 -5.97 1.80
CA PHE A 27 -17.48 -5.23 3.05
C PHE A 27 -16.15 -5.57 3.73
N GLY A 28 -15.78 -6.85 3.79
CA GLY A 28 -14.48 -7.27 4.34
C GLY A 28 -13.30 -6.65 3.58
N GLN A 29 -13.38 -6.63 2.25
CA GLN A 29 -12.32 -6.06 1.43
C GLN A 29 -12.25 -4.52 1.52
N LEU A 30 -13.39 -3.82 1.61
CA LEU A 30 -13.44 -2.38 1.86
C LEU A 30 -12.79 -1.99 3.19
N ALA A 31 -13.07 -2.73 4.26
CA ALA A 31 -12.41 -2.52 5.55
C ALA A 31 -10.89 -2.72 5.44
N GLY A 32 -10.46 -3.74 4.68
CA GLY A 32 -9.05 -3.98 4.36
C GLY A 32 -8.41 -2.81 3.61
N PHE A 33 -9.09 -2.21 2.64
CA PHE A 33 -8.62 -1.02 1.93
C PHE A 33 -8.50 0.20 2.84
N GLY A 34 -9.47 0.44 3.72
CA GLY A 34 -9.38 1.53 4.70
C GLY A 34 -8.16 1.38 5.62
N LEU A 35 -7.91 0.17 6.12
CA LEU A 35 -6.74 -0.11 6.95
C LEU A 35 -5.43 0.02 6.16
N ALA A 36 -5.40 -0.41 4.90
CA ALA A 36 -4.23 -0.24 4.03
C ALA A 36 -3.91 1.24 3.81
N ALA A 37 -4.92 2.07 3.55
CA ALA A 37 -4.74 3.52 3.43
C ALA A 37 -4.18 4.15 4.71
N ALA A 38 -4.72 3.78 5.88
CA ALA A 38 -4.21 4.28 7.16
C ALA A 38 -2.76 3.87 7.44
N LYS A 39 -2.38 2.63 7.08
CA LYS A 39 -1.00 2.14 7.18
C LYS A 39 -0.05 2.86 6.25
N VAL A 40 -0.48 3.11 5.01
CA VAL A 40 0.31 3.85 4.01
C VAL A 40 0.50 5.31 4.45
N ASP A 41 -0.54 5.93 5.00
CA ASP A 41 -0.47 7.28 5.57
C ASP A 41 0.48 7.37 6.77
N HIS A 42 0.32 6.46 7.72
CA HIS A 42 1.22 6.38 8.88
C HIS A 42 2.67 6.12 8.47
N ALA A 43 2.89 5.19 7.53
CA ALA A 43 4.22 4.89 7.02
C ALA A 43 4.86 6.10 6.32
N ALA A 44 4.09 6.87 5.53
CA ALA A 44 4.58 8.09 4.91
C ALA A 44 5.01 9.13 5.95
N GLN A 45 4.21 9.34 7.01
CA GLN A 45 4.52 10.29 8.08
C GLN A 45 5.80 9.92 8.84
N VAL A 46 5.90 8.66 9.28
CA VAL A 46 7.09 8.20 10.03
C VAL A 46 8.31 8.19 9.13
N ALA A 47 8.17 7.81 7.85
CA ALA A 47 9.27 7.84 6.90
C ALA A 47 9.74 9.26 6.60
N ALA A 48 8.84 10.25 6.47
CA ALA A 48 9.22 11.65 6.30
C ALA A 48 9.98 12.17 7.52
N PHE A 49 9.53 11.85 8.73
CA PHE A 49 10.24 12.20 9.96
C PHE A 49 11.63 11.55 10.03
N THR A 50 11.74 10.25 9.76
CA THR A 50 13.02 9.55 9.72
C THR A 50 13.95 10.10 8.64
N ALA A 51 13.41 10.41 7.45
CA ALA A 51 14.19 10.96 6.34
C ALA A 51 14.75 12.36 6.65
N ALA A 52 14.03 13.13 7.47
CA ALA A 52 14.47 14.42 7.96
C ALA A 52 15.46 14.33 9.14
N SER A 53 15.32 13.33 10.02
CA SER A 53 16.19 13.17 11.19
C SER A 53 17.49 12.41 10.90
N THR A 54 17.54 11.68 9.80
CA THR A 54 18.71 10.88 9.42
C THR A 54 19.58 11.69 8.47
N ASP A 55 20.79 12.03 8.92
CA ASP A 55 21.85 12.48 8.02
C ASP A 55 22.03 11.41 6.94
N ALA A 56 21.91 11.81 5.68
CA ALA A 56 21.99 10.90 4.55
C ALA A 56 23.31 10.10 4.62
N THR A 57 23.20 8.89 5.15
CA THR A 57 24.36 8.12 5.54
C THR A 57 24.92 7.53 4.27
N PRO A 58 26.21 7.71 3.97
CA PRO A 58 26.79 7.11 2.78
C PRO A 58 26.73 5.58 2.93
N LEU A 59 25.98 4.91 2.05
CA LEU A 59 25.85 3.45 1.96
C LEU A 59 26.50 2.93 0.66
N SER A 60 26.71 1.61 0.60
CA SER A 60 27.54 0.89 -0.39
C SER A 60 27.12 0.98 -1.86
N SER A 61 25.93 1.52 -2.14
CA SER A 61 25.36 1.69 -3.48
C SER A 61 24.74 3.09 -3.59
N GLU A 62 24.90 3.74 -4.75
CA GLU A 62 24.31 5.07 -5.01
C GLU A 62 22.78 5.00 -5.19
N THR A 63 22.23 3.81 -5.47
CA THR A 63 20.81 3.62 -5.79
C THR A 63 19.97 3.47 -4.50
N PRO A 64 18.87 4.24 -4.36
CA PRO A 64 17.97 4.10 -3.22
C PRO A 64 17.13 2.81 -3.30
N CYS A 65 16.78 2.28 -2.14
CA CYS A 65 16.02 1.03 -1.99
C CYS A 65 14.66 1.00 -2.72
N TRP A 66 14.04 2.16 -2.95
CA TRP A 66 12.76 2.27 -3.67
C TRP A 66 12.90 2.33 -5.20
N ALA A 67 14.09 2.61 -5.73
CA ALA A 67 14.33 2.62 -7.17
C ALA A 67 14.59 1.20 -7.74
N VAL A 68 14.74 0.20 -6.88
CA VAL A 68 15.04 -1.18 -7.26
C VAL A 68 13.87 -2.09 -6.90
N THR A 69 13.43 -2.90 -7.86
CA THR A 69 12.44 -3.95 -7.61
C THR A 69 12.96 -4.92 -6.56
N GLY A 70 12.20 -5.12 -5.48
CA GLY A 70 12.63 -5.94 -4.35
C GLY A 70 13.61 -5.24 -3.39
N GLY A 71 14.01 -3.99 -3.64
CA GLY A 71 14.89 -3.24 -2.74
C GLY A 71 14.28 -2.96 -1.37
N LEU A 72 12.95 -2.96 -1.25
CA LEU A 72 12.24 -2.92 0.04
C LEU A 72 12.35 -4.23 0.83
N GLN A 73 12.63 -5.35 0.18
CA GLN A 73 12.72 -6.67 0.83
C GLN A 73 14.09 -6.85 1.51
N ASP A 74 15.13 -6.23 0.96
CA ASP A 74 16.46 -6.14 1.58
C ASP A 74 16.99 -4.70 1.55
N PRO A 75 16.48 -3.81 2.41
CA PRO A 75 16.84 -2.40 2.37
C PRO A 75 18.30 -2.16 2.79
N GLY A 76 18.96 -3.12 3.46
CA GLY A 76 20.33 -2.95 3.98
C GLY A 76 21.41 -2.83 2.89
N ALA A 77 21.10 -3.22 1.65
CA ALA A 77 22.03 -3.19 0.53
C ALA A 77 22.01 -1.87 -0.28
N TYR A 78 21.13 -0.92 0.06
CA TYR A 78 20.82 0.26 -0.76
C TYR A 78 20.99 1.58 0.00
N ARG A 79 21.04 2.70 -0.73
CA ARG A 79 20.97 4.03 -0.13
C ARG A 79 19.63 4.23 0.59
N ASP A 80 19.64 5.08 1.62
CA ASP A 80 18.44 5.45 2.37
C ASP A 80 17.73 4.23 3.01
N ALA A 81 18.51 3.20 3.37
CA ALA A 81 18.04 1.95 3.97
C ALA A 81 17.12 2.17 5.17
N GLU A 82 17.40 3.18 5.99
CA GLU A 82 16.64 3.49 7.21
C GLU A 82 15.22 3.99 6.88
N ILE A 83 15.05 4.76 5.82
CA ILE A 83 13.75 5.20 5.33
C ILE A 83 12.93 3.97 4.88
N CYS A 84 13.52 3.08 4.08
CA CYS A 84 12.82 1.88 3.63
C CYS A 84 12.50 0.90 4.77
N ARG A 85 13.42 0.68 5.72
CA ARG A 85 13.15 -0.12 6.92
C ARG A 85 11.97 0.45 7.71
N THR A 86 11.95 1.77 7.86
CA THR A 86 10.85 2.47 8.54
C THR A 86 9.53 2.27 7.81
N VAL A 87 9.49 2.44 6.48
CA VAL A 87 8.27 2.18 5.70
C VAL A 87 7.82 0.73 5.87
N VAL A 88 8.72 -0.24 5.66
CA VAL A 88 8.42 -1.68 5.75
C VAL A 88 7.89 -2.06 7.15
N ALA A 89 8.49 -1.52 8.21
CA ALA A 89 8.03 -1.75 9.58
C ALA A 89 6.62 -1.19 9.84
N ASN A 90 6.26 -0.06 9.23
CA ASN A 90 5.00 0.64 9.50
C ASN A 90 3.85 0.22 8.55
N VAL A 91 4.14 -0.27 7.34
CA VAL A 91 3.13 -0.84 6.44
C VAL A 91 2.67 -2.23 6.90
N GLY A 92 3.45 -2.89 7.75
CA GLY A 92 3.09 -4.14 8.41
C GLY A 92 2.98 -5.31 7.44
N ASN A 93 1.76 -5.82 7.23
CA ASN A 93 1.48 -7.02 6.42
C ASN A 93 1.00 -6.70 4.99
N LEU A 94 1.18 -5.47 4.51
CA LEU A 94 0.92 -5.15 3.11
C LEU A 94 1.94 -5.84 2.20
N ASP A 95 1.52 -6.20 0.99
CA ASP A 95 2.42 -6.77 -0.01
C ASP A 95 3.42 -5.71 -0.48
N LEU A 96 4.69 -5.93 -0.22
CA LEU A 96 5.76 -5.00 -0.60
C LEU A 96 5.91 -4.87 -2.12
N ASN A 97 5.45 -5.85 -2.91
CA ASN A 97 5.51 -5.76 -4.37
C ASN A 97 4.51 -4.74 -4.93
N GLY A 98 3.43 -4.47 -4.20
CA GLY A 98 2.45 -3.44 -4.55
C GLY A 98 2.82 -2.05 -4.03
N LEU A 99 3.96 -1.92 -3.34
CA LEU A 99 4.35 -0.69 -2.66
C LEU A 99 5.44 0.06 -3.45
N THR A 100 5.20 1.33 -3.70
CA THR A 100 6.13 2.25 -4.33
C THR A 100 6.40 3.41 -3.39
N ILE A 101 7.68 3.75 -3.19
CA ILE A 101 8.09 4.90 -2.40
C ILE A 101 8.79 5.89 -3.32
N SER A 102 8.54 7.17 -3.11
CA SER A 102 9.30 8.26 -3.71
C SER A 102 9.69 9.23 -2.62
N VAL A 103 10.94 9.67 -2.62
CA VAL A 103 11.47 10.64 -1.67
C VAL A 103 12.00 11.84 -2.44
N SER A 104 11.60 13.04 -2.06
CA SER A 104 12.06 14.28 -2.66
C SER A 104 12.37 15.32 -1.58
N PRO A 105 13.53 15.99 -1.58
CA PRO A 105 14.62 15.81 -2.53
C PRO A 105 15.44 14.54 -2.23
N GLU A 106 16.01 13.94 -3.29
CA GLU A 106 16.77 12.69 -3.16
C GLU A 106 18.16 12.90 -2.53
N GLY A 107 18.73 14.10 -2.61
CA GLY A 107 20.08 14.42 -2.17
C GLY A 107 20.17 14.99 -0.75
N ALA A 108 21.15 14.51 0.02
CA ALA A 108 21.47 14.97 1.37
C ALA A 108 21.59 16.49 1.53
N ALA A 109 22.34 17.11 0.61
CA ALA A 109 22.62 18.54 0.63
C ALA A 109 21.35 19.38 0.40
N ASP A 110 20.46 18.89 -0.45
CA ASP A 110 19.18 19.54 -0.74
C ASP A 110 18.19 19.35 0.42
N ARG A 111 18.20 18.18 1.09
CA ARG A 111 17.35 17.92 2.28
C ARG A 111 17.67 18.83 3.46
N ALA A 112 18.89 19.35 3.56
CA ALA A 112 19.26 20.32 4.60
C ALA A 112 18.61 21.70 4.38
N HIS A 113 18.19 22.01 3.15
CA HIS A 113 17.66 23.33 2.77
C HIS A 113 16.18 23.27 2.32
N HIS A 114 15.64 22.07 2.10
CA HIS A 114 14.29 21.83 1.61
C HIS A 114 13.57 20.76 2.44
N PRO A 115 12.25 20.86 2.62
CA PRO A 115 11.49 19.85 3.33
C PRO A 115 11.54 18.52 2.57
N VAL A 116 11.81 17.44 3.31
CA VAL A 116 11.81 16.08 2.78
C VAL A 116 10.38 15.59 2.66
N GLN A 117 9.93 15.39 1.44
CA GLN A 117 8.65 14.83 1.06
C GLN A 117 8.80 13.33 0.79
N VAL A 118 8.01 12.52 1.46
CA VAL A 118 7.91 11.08 1.22
C VAL A 118 6.50 10.77 0.74
N THR A 119 6.44 10.18 -0.45
CA THR A 119 5.20 9.68 -1.05
C THR A 119 5.24 8.16 -1.04
N VAL A 120 4.24 7.54 -0.43
CA VAL A 120 4.06 6.09 -0.42
C VAL A 120 2.77 5.78 -1.17
N THR A 121 2.89 4.98 -2.23
CA THR A 121 1.77 4.48 -3.01
C THR A 121 1.67 2.99 -2.82
N TYR A 122 0.45 2.49 -2.60
CA TYR A 122 0.16 1.07 -2.53
C TYR A 122 -0.92 0.69 -3.53
N GLN A 123 -0.69 -0.40 -4.24
CA GLN A 123 -1.63 -0.95 -5.21
C GLN A 123 -1.88 -2.43 -4.94
N ALA A 124 -3.15 -2.83 -5.03
CA ALA A 124 -3.56 -4.22 -4.84
C ALA A 124 -4.69 -4.61 -5.80
N PRO A 125 -4.74 -5.86 -6.28
CA PRO A 125 -5.85 -6.34 -7.09
C PRO A 125 -7.14 -6.42 -6.26
N ILE A 126 -8.25 -6.02 -6.87
CA ILE A 126 -9.57 -6.18 -6.27
C ILE A 126 -10.05 -7.61 -6.54
N THR A 127 -10.24 -8.42 -5.49
CA THR A 127 -10.72 -9.80 -5.58
C THR A 127 -12.24 -9.93 -5.54
N SER A 128 -12.96 -9.01 -4.87
CA SER A 128 -14.43 -9.01 -4.88
C SER A 128 -14.96 -8.67 -6.27
N PRO A 129 -15.81 -9.52 -6.88
CA PRO A 129 -16.40 -9.24 -8.19
C PRO A 129 -17.31 -8.01 -8.16
N LEU A 130 -18.00 -7.74 -7.06
CA LEU A 130 -18.88 -6.58 -6.92
C LEU A 130 -18.08 -5.28 -6.81
N LEU A 131 -16.99 -5.27 -6.04
CA LEU A 131 -16.09 -4.13 -5.98
C LEU A 131 -15.35 -3.93 -7.29
N ARG A 132 -14.96 -5.01 -7.98
CA ARG A 132 -14.33 -4.90 -9.30
C ARG A 132 -15.23 -4.21 -10.31
N TRP A 133 -16.52 -4.54 -10.28
CA TRP A 133 -17.51 -3.91 -11.13
C TRP A 133 -17.70 -2.42 -10.80
N LEU A 134 -17.66 -2.05 -9.51
CA LEU A 134 -17.90 -0.67 -9.06
C LEU A 134 -16.66 0.25 -9.19
N LEU A 135 -15.47 -0.24 -8.83
CA LEU A 135 -14.25 0.55 -8.63
C LEU A 135 -13.13 0.22 -9.63
N GLY A 136 -13.27 -0.85 -10.42
CA GLY A 136 -12.26 -1.32 -11.37
C GLY A 136 -11.42 -2.49 -10.85
N ALA A 137 -10.38 -2.87 -11.61
CA ALA A 137 -9.61 -4.08 -11.31
C ALA A 137 -8.62 -3.94 -10.14
N THR A 138 -8.22 -2.71 -9.82
CA THR A 138 -7.11 -2.42 -8.91
C THR A 138 -7.51 -1.33 -7.93
N TYR A 139 -7.20 -1.56 -6.66
CA TYR A 139 -7.23 -0.55 -5.61
C TYR A 139 -5.87 0.15 -5.57
N ALA A 140 -5.87 1.47 -5.47
CA ALA A 140 -4.68 2.27 -5.26
C ALA A 140 -4.93 3.28 -4.14
N THR A 141 -3.96 3.43 -3.25
CA THR A 141 -3.93 4.50 -2.25
C THR A 141 -2.56 5.14 -2.27
N THR A 142 -2.52 6.46 -2.09
CA THR A 142 -1.29 7.22 -2.02
C THR A 142 -1.38 8.15 -0.83
N ALA A 143 -0.34 8.17 -0.03
CA ALA A 143 -0.16 9.14 1.02
C ALA A 143 1.16 9.89 0.83
N GLN A 144 1.15 11.15 1.22
CA GLN A 144 2.32 12.01 1.15
C GLN A 144 2.47 12.73 2.47
N ALA A 145 3.69 12.75 2.99
CA ALA A 145 4.05 13.50 4.17
C ALA A 145 5.34 14.28 3.93
N SER A 146 5.52 15.36 4.67
CA SER A 146 6.73 16.18 4.59
C SER A 146 7.25 16.53 5.97
N SER A 147 8.56 16.50 6.15
CA SER A 147 9.23 16.92 7.38
C SER A 147 10.45 17.78 7.07
N TRP A 148 10.84 18.63 8.02
CA TRP A 148 12.06 19.43 7.93
C TRP A 148 13.19 18.74 8.65
N ALA A 149 14.39 18.77 8.06
CA ALA A 149 15.61 18.34 8.75
C ALA A 149 15.84 19.24 9.98
N ASN A 150 16.15 18.62 11.12
CA ASN A 150 16.47 19.33 12.37
C ASN A 150 17.97 19.63 12.45
#